data_AF-A0A811T9Y4-F1
#
_entry.id   AF-A0A811T9Y4-F1
#
_cell.length_a   1.000
_cell.length_b   1.000
_cell.length_c   1.000
_cell.angle_alpha   90.00
_cell.angle_beta   90.00
_cell.angle_gamma   90.00
#
_symmetry.space_group_name_H-M   'P 1'
#
loop_
_entity.id
_entity.type
_entity.pdbx_description
1 polymer ?
#
loop_
_entity_poly.entity_id
_entity_poly.type
_entity_poly.pdbx_seq_one_letter_code
_entity_poly.pdbx_strand_id
1 'polypeptide(L)'
;MRPDKKILKIEAKLDKLRIKHKDSDNHQVAENVFDDATLKTLYYLSNRGYIKAFGGSISTGKEANVFDAIGKNDEDVAIKIYRISSSNFKAVQEYILGDHRFENVRHDRKNIVLTLAKKEFQNLKRVRDAGVRVPQPFVIERNVLIMEFIGQNSIPSPQLRNVKMELEDTKHVFEQIVEYMRIMYCDADIVHSDLSEYNILIEEGITPVIIDIGQGVLRSHPMSEQFLKRDVSNVVRFFKKRGVNATDEQVMTTITQG
;
A
#
# COMPACT_ATOMS: atom_id res chain seq x y z
N MET A 1 36.32 21.40 -0.73
CA MET A 1 35.06 21.74 -1.43
C MET A 1 34.00 21.94 -0.36
N ARG A 2 33.39 23.13 -0.23
CA ARG A 2 32.40 23.38 0.85
C ARG A 2 31.11 22.62 0.51
N PRO A 3 30.53 21.83 1.42
CA PRO A 3 29.25 21.17 1.16
C PRO A 3 28.17 22.24 0.90
N ASP A 4 27.28 21.93 -0.04
CA ASP A 4 26.24 22.84 -0.50
C ASP A 4 25.29 23.19 0.67
N LYS A 5 24.96 24.48 0.87
CA LYS A 5 24.10 24.94 1.98
C LYS A 5 22.74 24.23 2.02
N LYS A 6 22.30 23.72 0.87
CA LYS A 6 21.07 22.95 0.73
C LYS A 6 21.21 21.55 1.33
N ILE A 7 22.34 20.88 1.11
CA ILE A 7 22.65 19.55 1.66
C ILE A 7 22.72 19.61 3.19
N LEU A 8 23.43 20.59 3.75
CA LEU A 8 23.51 20.81 5.21
C LEU A 8 22.12 21.03 5.88
N LYS A 9 21.17 21.63 5.16
CA LYS A 9 19.79 21.82 5.65
C LYS A 9 18.95 20.55 5.58
N ILE A 10 19.26 19.66 4.64
CA ILE A 10 18.61 18.36 4.48
C ILE A 10 19.15 17.42 5.56
N GLU A 11 20.48 17.32 5.70
CA GLU A 11 21.16 16.57 6.76
C GLU A 11 20.64 16.97 8.15
N ALA A 12 20.59 18.27 8.47
CA ALA A 12 20.06 18.74 9.75
C ALA A 12 18.58 18.42 9.99
N LYS A 13 17.78 18.19 8.93
CA LYS A 13 16.39 17.73 9.06
C LYS A 13 16.31 16.22 9.22
N LEU A 14 17.15 15.47 8.52
CA LEU A 14 17.27 14.02 8.63
C LEU A 14 17.78 13.63 10.04
N ASP A 15 18.77 14.35 10.57
CA ASP A 15 19.26 14.22 11.94
C ASP A 15 18.14 14.43 12.97
N LYS A 16 17.26 15.42 12.72
CA LYS A 16 16.09 15.67 13.57
C LYS A 16 15.03 14.58 13.50
N LEU A 17 14.92 13.87 12.38
CA LEU A 17 14.01 12.72 12.22
C LEU A 17 14.53 11.46 12.95
N ARG A 18 15.71 11.54 13.62
CA ARG A 18 16.30 10.47 14.42
C ARG A 18 16.28 9.12 13.67
N ILE A 19 16.76 9.14 12.43
CA ILE A 19 16.83 7.95 11.58
C ILE A 19 17.70 6.91 12.31
N LYS A 20 17.10 5.83 12.80
CA LYS A 20 17.79 4.84 13.64
C LYS A 20 18.68 3.94 12.76
N HIS A 21 19.97 3.89 13.11
CA HIS A 21 21.03 2.96 12.65
C HIS A 21 21.56 3.05 11.21
N LYS A 22 22.63 3.84 11.04
CA LYS A 22 24.04 3.44 10.77
C LYS A 22 24.42 2.36 9.72
N ASP A 23 23.58 2.01 8.76
CA ASP A 23 24.09 1.44 7.50
C ASP A 23 24.16 2.54 6.42
N SER A 24 25.32 2.68 5.77
CA SER A 24 25.58 3.70 4.74
C SER A 24 24.54 3.65 3.62
N ASP A 25 24.05 2.45 3.31
CA ASP A 25 23.17 2.20 2.18
C ASP A 25 21.75 2.72 2.44
N ASN A 26 21.24 2.57 3.67
CA ASN A 26 19.92 3.08 4.05
C ASN A 26 19.88 4.62 4.12
N HIS A 27 20.96 5.25 4.59
CA HIS A 27 21.09 6.71 4.53
C HIS A 27 21.12 7.24 3.09
N GLN A 28 21.86 6.56 2.20
CA GLN A 28 21.95 6.94 0.79
C GLN A 28 20.62 6.80 0.05
N VAL A 29 19.79 5.81 0.41
CA VAL A 29 18.44 5.64 -0.15
C VAL A 29 17.53 6.77 0.31
N ALA A 30 17.55 7.14 1.59
CA ALA A 30 16.74 8.27 2.08
C ALA A 30 17.13 9.61 1.40
N GLU A 31 18.42 9.88 1.23
CA GLU A 31 18.90 11.12 0.61
C GLU A 31 18.61 11.21 -0.90
N ASN A 32 18.67 10.09 -1.63
CA ASN A 32 18.42 10.07 -3.07
C ASN A 32 16.93 9.98 -3.44
N VAL A 33 16.06 9.64 -2.48
CA VAL A 33 14.64 9.39 -2.75
C VAL A 33 13.76 10.60 -2.46
N PHE A 34 14.10 11.46 -1.49
CA PHE A 34 13.20 12.50 -1.02
C PHE A 34 13.48 13.88 -1.62
N ASP A 35 12.45 14.47 -2.24
CA ASP A 35 12.50 15.88 -2.60
C ASP A 35 12.31 16.80 -1.37
N ASP A 36 12.68 18.08 -1.50
CA ASP A 36 12.57 19.07 -0.42
C ASP A 36 11.16 19.18 0.17
N ALA A 37 10.14 18.93 -0.66
CA ALA A 37 8.74 19.01 -0.27
C ALA A 37 8.36 17.83 0.62
N THR A 38 8.78 16.62 0.25
CA THR A 38 8.56 15.38 1.00
C THR A 38 9.28 15.44 2.34
N LEU A 39 10.52 15.94 2.39
CA LEU A 39 11.24 16.14 3.66
C LEU A 39 10.52 17.11 4.60
N LYS A 40 9.93 18.19 4.06
CA LYS A 40 9.09 19.11 4.86
C LYS A 40 7.84 18.40 5.38
N THR A 41 7.21 17.55 4.58
CA THR A 41 6.05 16.72 4.99
C THR A 41 6.41 15.79 6.14
N LEU A 42 7.51 15.04 6.03
CA LEU A 42 7.96 14.13 7.07
C LEU A 42 8.28 14.87 8.38
N TYR A 43 8.94 16.03 8.29
CA TYR A 43 9.18 16.88 9.45
C TYR A 43 7.88 17.39 10.09
N TYR A 44 6.90 17.79 9.28
CA TYR A 44 5.58 18.18 9.77
C TYR A 44 4.89 17.04 10.52
N LEU A 45 4.89 15.83 9.95
CA LEU A 45 4.29 14.64 10.56
C LEU A 45 5.00 14.23 11.86
N SER A 46 6.33 14.34 11.91
CA SER A 46 7.10 14.09 13.13
C SER A 46 6.77 15.08 14.25
N ASN A 47 6.70 16.39 13.95
CA ASN A 47 6.30 17.40 14.94
C ASN A 47 4.87 17.22 15.46
N ARG A 48 4.00 16.59 14.66
CA ARG A 48 2.61 16.25 15.04
C ARG A 48 2.52 14.96 15.85
N GLY A 49 3.66 14.29 16.09
CA GLY A 49 3.73 13.05 16.86
C GLY A 49 3.33 11.80 16.09
N TYR A 50 3.34 11.82 14.74
CA TYR A 50 3.11 10.58 13.98
C TYR A 50 4.38 9.76 13.77
N ILE A 51 5.56 10.38 13.85
CA ILE A 51 6.86 9.75 13.60
C ILE A 51 7.81 10.14 14.74
N LYS A 52 8.20 9.16 15.54
CA LYS A 52 9.21 9.29 16.61
C LYS A 52 10.62 9.02 16.11
N ALA A 53 10.78 7.99 15.27
CA ALA A 53 12.04 7.66 14.60
C ALA A 53 11.74 7.07 13.23
N PHE A 54 12.50 7.47 12.21
CA PHE A 54 12.42 6.87 10.88
C PHE A 54 13.33 5.63 10.82
N GLY A 55 12.88 4.59 10.15
CA GLY A 55 13.60 3.33 9.99
C GLY A 55 14.18 3.14 8.59
N GLY A 56 14.29 1.87 8.19
CA GLY A 56 14.84 1.43 6.92
C GLY A 56 13.82 1.40 5.77
N SER A 57 14.31 1.04 4.59
CA SER A 57 13.46 0.83 3.43
C SER A 57 12.89 -0.59 3.44
N ILE A 58 11.57 -0.72 3.46
CA ILE A 58 10.86 -2.01 3.33
C ILE A 58 10.75 -2.39 1.86
N SER A 59 10.39 -1.42 1.01
CA SER A 59 10.16 -1.66 -0.42
C SER A 59 10.48 -0.41 -1.24
N THR A 60 11.21 -0.62 -2.34
CA THR A 60 11.49 0.44 -3.31
C THR A 60 10.77 0.16 -4.62
N GLY A 61 9.91 1.10 -5.04
CA GLY A 61 9.09 0.97 -6.24
C GLY A 61 9.26 2.11 -7.23
N LYS A 62 8.68 1.91 -8.42
CA LYS A 62 8.59 2.96 -9.45
C LYS A 62 7.63 4.08 -9.04
N GLU A 63 6.58 3.74 -8.30
CA GLU A 63 5.47 4.64 -7.99
C GLU A 63 5.51 5.14 -6.55
N ALA A 64 5.89 4.28 -5.61
CA ALA A 64 6.06 4.62 -4.20
C ALA A 64 7.19 3.82 -3.58
N ASN A 65 7.72 4.31 -2.47
CA ASN A 65 8.62 3.59 -1.58
C ASN A 65 7.96 3.46 -0.21
N VAL A 66 8.21 2.36 0.49
CA VAL A 66 7.66 2.08 1.82
C VAL A 66 8.82 1.94 2.79
N PHE A 67 8.72 2.61 3.93
CA PHE A 67 9.72 2.62 4.99
C PHE A 67 9.08 2.19 6.31
N ASP A 68 9.84 1.52 7.18
CA ASP A 68 9.44 1.34 8.56
C ASP A 68 9.75 2.60 9.37
N ALA A 69 9.03 2.79 10.47
CA ALA A 69 9.25 3.86 11.42
C ALA A 69 8.62 3.49 12.76
N ILE A 70 9.02 4.21 13.80
CA ILE A 70 8.44 4.12 15.13
C ILE A 70 7.45 5.27 15.33
N GLY A 71 6.21 4.93 15.68
CA GLY A 71 5.14 5.84 16.03
C GLY A 71 5.31 6.49 17.41
N LYS A 72 4.33 7.30 17.83
CA LYS A 72 4.39 8.02 19.12
C LYS A 72 4.38 7.11 20.35
N ASN A 73 3.70 5.98 20.26
CA ASN A 73 3.49 5.03 21.34
C ASN A 73 4.49 3.86 21.27
N ASP A 74 5.62 4.06 20.59
CA ASP A 74 6.65 3.03 20.33
C ASP A 74 6.14 1.83 19.52
N GLU A 75 5.05 2.00 18.77
CA GLU A 75 4.53 1.04 17.81
C GLU A 75 5.26 1.12 16.45
N ASP A 76 5.39 0.00 15.76
CA ASP A 76 5.88 -0.02 14.37
C ASP A 76 4.80 0.57 13.43
N VAL A 77 5.20 1.48 12.56
CA VAL A 77 4.35 2.07 11.51
C VAL A 77 5.02 1.99 10.14
N ALA A 78 4.22 1.85 9.09
CA ALA A 78 4.69 1.90 7.71
C ALA A 78 4.44 3.29 7.12
N ILE A 79 5.45 3.84 6.46
CA ILE A 79 5.40 5.14 5.78
C ILE A 79 5.53 4.90 4.27
N LYS A 80 4.42 5.04 3.54
CA LYS A 80 4.38 4.97 2.08
C LYS A 80 4.50 6.36 1.47
N ILE A 81 5.54 6.55 0.66
CA ILE A 81 5.89 7.82 0.03
C ILE A 81 5.77 7.67 -1.49
N TYR A 82 4.81 8.37 -2.10
CA TYR A 82 4.61 8.35 -3.54
C TYR A 82 5.59 9.27 -4.25
N ARG A 83 6.16 8.79 -5.35
CA ARG A 83 7.18 9.47 -6.15
C ARG A 83 6.51 10.41 -7.15
N ILE A 84 6.66 11.72 -6.92
CA ILE A 84 6.11 12.76 -7.80
C ILE A 84 6.75 12.72 -9.20
N SER A 85 8.00 12.24 -9.32
CA SER A 85 8.76 12.22 -10.58
C SER A 85 8.50 10.99 -11.47
N SER A 86 7.63 10.05 -11.07
CA SER A 86 7.47 8.76 -11.76
C SER A 86 7.03 8.88 -13.22
N SER A 87 7.51 7.96 -14.07
CA SER A 87 7.34 7.97 -15.53
C SER A 87 6.00 7.41 -16.02
N ASN A 88 5.27 6.64 -15.19
CA ASN A 88 4.08 5.90 -15.63
C ASN A 88 2.74 6.66 -15.50
N PHE A 89 2.80 7.98 -15.64
CA PHE A 89 1.69 8.91 -15.42
C PHE A 89 0.39 8.60 -16.20
N LYS A 90 0.50 7.99 -17.39
CA LYS A 90 -0.66 7.64 -18.22
C LYS A 90 -1.48 6.50 -17.63
N ALA A 91 -0.84 5.43 -17.16
CA ALA A 91 -1.54 4.30 -16.54
C ALA A 91 -2.24 4.72 -15.24
N VAL A 92 -1.63 5.62 -14.48
CA VAL A 92 -2.22 6.19 -13.27
C VAL A 92 -3.51 6.97 -13.56
N GLN A 93 -3.61 7.65 -14.70
CA GLN A 93 -4.84 8.34 -15.08
C GLN A 93 -6.00 7.37 -15.27
N GLU A 94 -5.76 6.17 -15.83
CA GLU A 94 -6.84 5.19 -16.07
C GLU A 94 -7.52 4.72 -14.78
N TYR A 95 -6.82 4.72 -13.64
CA TYR A 95 -7.39 4.35 -12.34
C TYR A 95 -8.05 5.52 -11.58
N ILE A 96 -7.86 6.75 -12.04
CA ILE A 96 -8.46 7.98 -11.47
C ILE A 96 -9.64 8.44 -12.34
N LEU A 97 -9.52 8.30 -13.65
CA LEU A 97 -10.57 8.57 -14.62
C LEU A 97 -11.72 7.58 -14.41
N GLY A 98 -12.93 8.09 -14.14
CA GLY A 98 -14.10 7.27 -13.79
C GLY A 98 -14.36 7.11 -12.29
N ASP A 99 -13.48 7.64 -11.43
CA ASP A 99 -13.75 7.77 -9.99
C ASP A 99 -14.35 9.17 -9.71
N HIS A 100 -15.65 9.20 -9.45
CA HIS A 100 -16.41 10.45 -9.23
C HIS A 100 -15.87 11.30 -8.08
N ARG A 101 -15.08 10.71 -7.15
CA ARG A 101 -14.45 11.42 -6.03
C ARG A 101 -13.34 12.37 -6.49
N PHE A 102 -12.87 12.23 -7.73
CA PHE A 102 -11.68 12.92 -8.25
C PHE A 102 -11.89 13.62 -9.60
N GLU A 103 -13.14 13.81 -10.05
CA GLU A 103 -13.47 14.47 -11.32
C GLU A 103 -12.91 15.89 -11.45
N ASN A 104 -12.76 16.61 -10.33
CA ASN A 104 -12.28 17.99 -10.31
C ASN A 104 -10.75 18.12 -10.08
N VAL A 105 -10.00 17.02 -10.15
CA VAL A 105 -8.55 17.03 -9.91
C VAL A 105 -7.82 17.59 -11.12
N ARG A 106 -6.88 18.52 -10.87
CA ARG A 106 -5.99 19.02 -11.92
C ARG A 106 -5.14 17.88 -12.48
N HIS A 107 -5.16 17.70 -13.80
CA HIS A 107 -4.46 16.62 -14.49
C HIS A 107 -2.94 16.87 -14.67
N ASP A 108 -2.29 17.53 -13.71
CA ASP A 108 -0.83 17.59 -13.66
C ASP A 108 -0.27 16.48 -12.76
N ARG A 109 0.98 16.08 -13.04
CA ARG A 109 1.65 14.95 -12.37
C ARG A 109 1.61 15.03 -10.85
N LYS A 110 1.86 16.22 -10.30
CA LYS A 110 1.88 16.41 -8.85
C LYS A 110 0.49 16.17 -8.27
N ASN A 111 -0.55 16.82 -8.79
CA ASN A 111 -1.89 16.69 -8.22
C ASN A 111 -2.45 15.28 -8.35
N ILE A 112 -2.11 14.56 -9.42
CA ILE A 112 -2.46 13.14 -9.56
C ILE A 112 -1.78 12.27 -8.51
N VAL A 113 -0.48 12.48 -8.25
CA VAL A 113 0.23 11.71 -7.20
C VAL A 113 -0.32 11.98 -5.80
N LEU A 114 -0.64 13.24 -5.49
CA LEU A 114 -1.29 13.60 -4.23
C LEU A 114 -2.69 12.96 -4.13
N THR A 115 -3.39 12.88 -5.25
CA THR A 115 -4.71 12.24 -5.33
C THR A 115 -4.62 10.74 -5.11
N LEU A 116 -3.61 10.05 -5.66
CA LEU A 116 -3.39 8.63 -5.39
C LEU A 116 -3.17 8.36 -3.91
N ALA A 117 -2.32 9.15 -3.25
CA ALA A 117 -2.05 8.98 -1.83
C ALA A 117 -3.34 9.17 -1.00
N LYS A 118 -4.14 10.19 -1.34
CA LYS A 118 -5.45 10.41 -0.73
C LYS A 118 -6.44 9.28 -1.02
N LYS A 119 -6.46 8.76 -2.25
CA LYS A 119 -7.32 7.66 -2.70
C LYS A 119 -7.01 6.39 -1.92
N GLU A 120 -5.73 6.03 -1.76
CA GLU A 120 -5.34 4.84 -0.99
C GLU A 120 -5.76 4.97 0.48
N PHE A 121 -5.54 6.14 1.10
CA PHE A 121 -6.01 6.40 2.47
C PHE A 121 -7.53 6.20 2.62
N GLN A 122 -8.31 6.71 1.65
CA GLN A 122 -9.77 6.58 1.64
C GLN A 122 -10.23 5.14 1.39
N ASN A 123 -9.58 4.44 0.46
CA ASN A 123 -9.88 3.05 0.13
C ASN A 123 -9.56 2.14 1.33
N LEU A 124 -8.39 2.28 1.96
CA LEU A 124 -8.03 1.52 3.16
C LEU A 124 -9.04 1.72 4.29
N LYS A 125 -9.47 2.96 4.55
CA LYS A 125 -10.53 3.21 5.54
C LYS A 125 -11.82 2.47 5.18
N ARG A 126 -12.29 2.65 3.95
CA ARG A 126 -13.55 2.07 3.48
C ARG A 126 -13.56 0.54 3.54
N VAL A 127 -12.49 -0.09 3.06
CA VAL A 127 -12.33 -1.54 3.03
C VAL A 127 -12.19 -2.13 4.44
N ARG A 128 -11.44 -1.45 5.31
CA ARG A 128 -11.33 -1.86 6.72
C ARG A 128 -12.65 -1.72 7.47
N ASP A 129 -13.36 -0.61 7.28
CA ASP A 129 -14.65 -0.35 7.94
C ASP A 129 -15.72 -1.38 7.50
N ALA A 130 -15.56 -2.01 6.33
CA ALA A 130 -16.35 -3.14 5.87
C ALA A 130 -15.94 -4.51 6.47
N GLY A 131 -14.84 -4.57 7.23
CA GLY A 131 -14.40 -5.78 7.94
C GLY A 131 -13.25 -6.55 7.27
N VAL A 132 -12.64 -6.02 6.21
CA VAL A 132 -11.50 -6.67 5.54
C VAL A 132 -10.19 -6.34 6.25
N ARG A 133 -9.33 -7.34 6.43
CA ARG A 133 -8.00 -7.15 6.99
C ARG A 133 -7.08 -6.44 5.99
N VAL A 134 -6.87 -5.16 6.23
CA VAL A 134 -5.93 -4.27 5.52
C VAL A 134 -5.16 -3.43 6.56
N PRO A 135 -4.03 -2.80 6.20
CA PRO A 135 -3.35 -1.89 7.12
C PRO A 135 -4.28 -0.78 7.59
N GLN A 136 -4.31 -0.51 8.90
CA GLN A 136 -5.00 0.66 9.46
C GLN A 136 -4.31 1.96 8.99
N PRO A 137 -4.94 2.80 8.14
CA PRO A 137 -4.42 4.13 7.82
C PRO A 137 -4.53 5.06 9.03
N PHE A 138 -3.42 5.70 9.39
CA PHE A 138 -3.37 6.67 10.48
C PHE A 138 -3.51 8.10 9.97
N VAL A 139 -2.70 8.50 8.99
CA VAL A 139 -2.71 9.86 8.43
C VAL A 139 -2.19 9.90 7.00
N ILE A 140 -2.73 10.82 6.21
CA ILE A 140 -2.18 11.19 4.91
C ILE A 140 -1.84 12.69 4.95
N GLU A 141 -0.62 13.03 4.53
CA GLU A 141 -0.21 14.40 4.27
C GLU A 141 0.53 14.45 2.94
N ARG A 142 -0.01 15.22 1.99
CA ARG A 142 0.51 15.32 0.63
C ARG A 142 0.71 13.95 -0.02
N ASN A 143 1.96 13.56 -0.30
CA ASN A 143 2.37 12.30 -0.92
C ASN A 143 2.86 11.26 0.09
N VAL A 144 2.62 11.47 1.39
CA VAL A 144 3.07 10.59 2.47
C VAL A 144 1.86 10.03 3.22
N LEU A 145 1.69 8.71 3.15
CA LEU A 145 0.70 7.93 3.89
C LEU A 145 1.40 7.20 5.03
N ILE A 146 0.93 7.39 6.27
CA ILE A 146 1.33 6.58 7.43
C ILE A 146 0.19 5.63 7.78
N MET A 147 0.52 4.36 7.89
CA MET A 147 -0.40 3.27 8.18
C MET A 147 0.24 2.24 9.11
N GLU A 148 -0.56 1.29 9.58
CA GLU A 148 -0.11 0.13 10.33
C GLU A 148 1.02 -0.60 9.61
N PHE A 149 2.05 -0.97 10.38
CA PHE A 149 3.07 -1.89 9.92
C PHE A 149 2.56 -3.32 10.07
N ILE A 150 2.53 -4.07 8.97
CA ILE A 150 2.14 -5.47 8.97
C ILE A 150 3.40 -6.31 9.15
N GLY A 151 3.62 -6.77 10.38
CA GLY A 151 4.84 -7.46 10.79
C GLY A 151 5.11 -7.28 12.29
N GLN A 152 6.29 -7.70 12.74
CA GLN A 152 6.67 -7.60 14.15
C GLN A 152 8.16 -7.27 14.29
N ASN A 153 8.51 -6.49 15.33
CA ASN A 153 9.89 -6.11 15.64
C ASN A 153 10.60 -5.47 14.43
N SER A 154 9.89 -4.60 13.71
CA SER A 154 10.33 -3.95 12.47
C SER A 154 10.68 -4.92 11.32
N ILE A 155 10.26 -6.19 11.40
CA ILE A 155 10.38 -7.19 10.32
C ILE A 155 9.01 -7.31 9.62
N PRO A 156 8.91 -6.97 8.32
CA PRO A 156 7.64 -7.01 7.60
C PRO A 156 7.18 -8.46 7.40
N SER A 157 5.87 -8.68 7.48
CA SER A 157 5.27 -9.96 7.13
C SER A 157 5.60 -10.36 5.69
N PRO A 158 5.85 -11.65 5.43
CA PRO A 158 6.17 -12.12 4.09
C PRO A 158 4.95 -12.00 3.15
N GLN A 159 5.23 -11.71 1.88
CA GLN A 159 4.23 -11.83 0.82
C GLN A 159 3.81 -13.29 0.65
N LEU A 160 2.53 -13.53 0.35
CA LEU A 160 1.92 -14.85 0.16
C LEU A 160 2.73 -15.76 -0.78
N ARG A 161 3.31 -15.20 -1.84
CA ARG A 161 4.18 -15.93 -2.79
C ARG A 161 5.39 -16.61 -2.13
N ASN A 162 5.91 -16.03 -1.06
CA ASN A 162 7.11 -16.47 -0.36
C ASN A 162 6.78 -17.42 0.82
N VAL A 163 5.51 -17.57 1.16
CA VAL A 163 5.08 -18.44 2.26
C VAL A 163 4.76 -19.83 1.74
N LYS A 164 5.34 -20.84 2.39
CA LYS A 164 4.96 -22.25 2.25
C LYS A 164 3.95 -22.58 3.33
N MET A 165 2.85 -23.22 2.94
CA MET A 165 1.74 -23.57 3.82
C MET A 165 1.34 -25.01 3.50
N GLU A 166 0.82 -25.71 4.49
CA GLU A 166 0.19 -27.01 4.28
C GLU A 166 -1.10 -26.85 3.46
N LEU A 167 -1.62 -27.94 2.92
CA LEU A 167 -2.78 -27.88 2.02
C LEU A 167 -4.04 -27.33 2.72
N GLU A 168 -4.23 -27.66 4.00
CA GLU A 168 -5.36 -27.19 4.79
C GLU A 168 -5.33 -25.67 5.00
N ASP A 169 -4.19 -25.15 5.47
CA ASP A 169 -3.94 -23.70 5.58
C ASP A 169 -4.08 -22.99 4.24
N THR A 170 -3.56 -23.59 3.17
CA THR A 170 -3.66 -23.04 1.82
C THR A 170 -5.11 -22.88 1.36
N LYS A 171 -5.98 -23.84 1.68
CA LYS A 171 -7.43 -23.75 1.39
C LYS A 171 -8.09 -22.68 2.25
N HIS A 172 -7.77 -22.64 3.55
CA HIS A 172 -8.32 -21.65 4.46
C HIS A 172 -7.97 -20.21 4.03
N VAL A 173 -6.71 -19.96 3.69
CA VAL A 173 -6.26 -18.64 3.19
C VAL A 173 -6.93 -18.29 1.87
N PHE A 174 -7.11 -19.26 0.97
CA PHE A 174 -7.85 -19.03 -0.28
C PHE A 174 -9.29 -18.60 -0.03
N GLU A 175 -10.01 -19.33 0.82
CA GLU A 175 -11.40 -19.02 1.20
C GLU A 175 -11.50 -17.64 1.83
N GLN A 176 -10.57 -17.30 2.73
CA GLN A 176 -10.53 -16.00 3.38
C GLN A 176 -10.25 -14.84 2.39
N ILE A 177 -9.37 -15.05 1.41
CA ILE A 177 -9.11 -14.06 0.35
C ILE A 177 -10.35 -13.88 -0.53
N VAL A 178 -11.03 -14.97 -0.91
CA VAL A 178 -12.27 -14.89 -1.70
C VAL A 178 -13.36 -14.14 -0.93
N GLU A 179 -13.49 -14.38 0.37
CA GLU A 179 -14.42 -13.63 1.22
C GLU A 179 -14.04 -12.15 1.31
N TYR A 180 -12.75 -11.82 1.43
CA TYR A 180 -12.31 -10.42 1.36
C TYR A 180 -12.64 -9.77 0.02
N MET A 181 -12.47 -10.48 -1.10
CA MET A 181 -12.87 -9.97 -2.41
C MET A 181 -14.38 -9.71 -2.49
N ARG A 182 -15.21 -10.59 -1.89
CA ARG A 182 -16.65 -10.40 -1.77
C ARG A 182 -16.99 -9.16 -0.94
N ILE A 183 -16.47 -9.05 0.28
CA ILE A 183 -16.71 -7.90 1.16
C ILE A 183 -16.24 -6.60 0.49
N MET A 184 -15.07 -6.61 -0.15
CA MET A 184 -14.59 -5.45 -0.91
C MET A 184 -15.57 -5.05 -2.01
N TYR A 185 -16.09 -6.02 -2.78
CA TYR A 185 -16.98 -5.76 -3.91
C TYR A 185 -18.41 -5.37 -3.49
N CYS A 186 -19.03 -6.12 -2.58
CA CYS A 186 -20.43 -5.97 -2.18
C CYS A 186 -20.61 -4.89 -1.12
N ASP A 187 -19.76 -4.89 -0.10
CA ASP A 187 -19.97 -4.08 1.11
C ASP A 187 -19.14 -2.79 1.06
N ALA A 188 -17.91 -2.86 0.53
CA ALA A 188 -17.03 -1.70 0.40
C ALA A 188 -17.13 -1.00 -0.96
N ASP A 189 -17.85 -1.53 -1.96
CA ASP A 189 -17.95 -0.96 -3.33
C ASP A 189 -16.58 -0.69 -3.99
N ILE A 190 -15.61 -1.57 -3.77
CA ILE A 190 -14.23 -1.47 -4.26
C ILE A 190 -13.80 -2.77 -4.94
N VAL A 191 -13.19 -2.64 -6.13
CA VAL A 191 -12.41 -3.68 -6.79
C VAL A 191 -10.93 -3.33 -6.62
N HIS A 192 -10.08 -4.26 -6.16
CA HIS A 192 -8.65 -3.98 -5.95
C HIS A 192 -7.94 -3.57 -7.23
N SER A 193 -8.29 -4.18 -8.35
CA SER A 193 -7.76 -3.97 -9.70
C SER A 193 -6.30 -4.33 -9.91
N ASP A 194 -5.61 -4.94 -8.95
CA ASP A 194 -4.28 -5.52 -9.15
C ASP A 194 -3.98 -6.58 -8.08
N LEU A 195 -5.00 -7.34 -7.67
CA LEU A 195 -4.84 -8.31 -6.60
C LEU A 195 -4.05 -9.52 -7.11
N SER A 196 -3.03 -9.91 -6.36
CA SER A 196 -2.16 -11.04 -6.64
C SER A 196 -1.40 -11.46 -5.37
N GLU A 197 -0.65 -12.56 -5.45
CA GLU A 197 0.20 -13.08 -4.38
C GLU A 197 1.34 -12.13 -3.95
N TYR A 198 1.55 -11.04 -4.68
CA TYR A 198 2.52 -9.98 -4.39
C TYR A 198 1.93 -8.93 -3.44
N ASN A 199 0.62 -8.71 -3.50
CA ASN A 199 -0.10 -7.65 -2.77
C ASN A 199 -0.91 -8.23 -1.60
N ILE A 200 -0.58 -9.45 -1.19
CA ILE A 200 -1.15 -10.13 -0.02
C ILE A 200 0.01 -10.51 0.89
N LEU A 201 -0.01 -10.01 2.13
CA LEU A 201 0.90 -10.42 3.19
C LEU A 201 0.26 -11.53 4.04
N ILE A 202 1.08 -12.32 4.71
CA ILE A 202 0.63 -13.32 5.67
C ILE A 202 1.16 -12.95 7.05
N GLU A 203 0.25 -12.57 7.94
CA GLU A 203 0.55 -12.31 9.35
C GLU A 203 0.73 -13.62 10.13
N GLU A 204 1.21 -13.49 11.36
CA GLU A 204 1.22 -14.59 12.31
C GLU A 204 -0.19 -15.19 12.46
N GLY A 205 -0.26 -16.51 12.62
CA GLY A 205 -1.53 -17.23 12.61
C GLY A 205 -2.13 -17.44 11.21
N ILE A 206 -1.36 -17.25 10.14
CA ILE A 206 -1.75 -17.55 8.74
C ILE A 206 -2.95 -16.72 8.28
N THR A 207 -3.02 -15.46 8.74
CA THR A 207 -4.07 -14.53 8.34
C THR A 207 -3.61 -13.71 7.12
N PRO A 208 -4.36 -13.71 6.00
CA PRO A 208 -4.04 -12.86 4.87
C PRO A 208 -4.35 -11.39 5.17
N VAL A 209 -3.49 -10.49 4.70
CA VAL A 209 -3.67 -9.04 4.74
C VAL A 209 -3.53 -8.48 3.34
N ILE A 210 -4.56 -7.79 2.85
CA ILE A 210 -4.52 -7.13 1.55
C ILE A 210 -3.84 -5.77 1.70
N ILE A 211 -2.84 -5.50 0.85
CA ILE A 211 -2.10 -4.23 0.81
C ILE A 211 -2.18 -3.60 -0.59
N ASP A 212 -1.75 -2.34 -0.72
CA ASP A 212 -1.66 -1.62 -2.00
C ASP A 212 -3.00 -1.39 -2.75
N ILE A 213 -4.03 -0.98 -2.00
CA ILE A 213 -5.37 -0.69 -2.56
C ILE A 213 -5.45 0.73 -3.16
N GLY A 214 -4.31 1.33 -3.52
CA GLY A 214 -4.26 2.67 -4.14
C GLY A 214 -4.84 2.71 -5.55
N GLN A 215 -4.63 1.63 -6.32
CA GLN A 215 -5.17 1.51 -7.67
C GLN A 215 -6.64 1.08 -7.68
N GLY A 216 -7.16 0.55 -6.58
CA GLY A 216 -8.53 0.05 -6.48
C GLY A 216 -9.60 1.04 -6.93
N VAL A 217 -10.57 0.56 -7.71
CA VAL A 217 -11.61 1.35 -8.36
C VAL A 217 -12.98 1.06 -7.74
N LEU A 218 -13.91 2.01 -7.86
CA LEU A 218 -15.30 1.80 -7.49
C LEU A 218 -15.97 0.80 -8.44
N ARG A 219 -17.04 0.12 -7.99
CA ARG A 219 -17.80 -0.80 -8.86
C ARG A 219 -18.42 -0.10 -10.06
N SER A 220 -18.77 1.18 -9.91
CA SER A 220 -19.30 2.03 -11.00
C SER A 220 -18.29 2.35 -12.10
N HIS A 221 -17.00 2.05 -11.89
CA HIS A 221 -15.96 2.29 -12.88
C HIS A 221 -16.21 1.41 -14.13
N PRO A 222 -16.09 1.94 -15.36
CA PRO A 222 -16.41 1.18 -16.59
C PRO A 222 -15.63 -0.14 -16.75
N MET A 223 -14.41 -0.19 -16.20
CA MET A 223 -13.53 -1.37 -16.26
C MET A 223 -13.60 -2.25 -14.99
N SER A 224 -14.46 -1.96 -14.03
CA SER A 224 -14.50 -2.65 -12.73
C SER A 224 -14.65 -4.16 -12.87
N GLU A 225 -15.54 -4.61 -13.75
CA GLU A 225 -15.78 -6.04 -14.00
C GLU A 225 -14.57 -6.74 -14.62
N GLN A 226 -13.89 -6.08 -15.56
CA GLN A 226 -12.67 -6.62 -16.17
C GLN A 226 -11.53 -6.72 -15.15
N PHE A 227 -11.38 -5.72 -14.29
CA PHE A 227 -10.41 -5.73 -13.21
C PHE A 227 -10.71 -6.84 -12.20
N LEU A 228 -11.98 -7.02 -11.82
CA LEU A 228 -12.37 -8.10 -10.91
C LEU A 228 -12.08 -9.47 -11.51
N LYS A 229 -12.41 -9.70 -12.79
CA LYS A 229 -12.08 -10.96 -13.49
C LYS A 229 -10.58 -11.24 -13.50
N ARG A 230 -9.75 -10.21 -13.69
CA ARG A 230 -8.28 -10.35 -13.63
C ARG A 230 -7.81 -10.72 -12.23
N ASP A 231 -8.31 -10.04 -11.21
CA ASP A 231 -7.98 -10.31 -9.81
C ASP A 231 -8.34 -11.75 -9.43
N VAL A 232 -9.55 -12.19 -9.78
CA VAL A 232 -10.00 -13.59 -9.58
C VAL A 232 -9.08 -14.58 -10.28
N SER A 233 -8.76 -14.34 -11.55
CA SER A 233 -7.89 -15.25 -12.32
C SER A 233 -6.49 -15.35 -11.73
N ASN A 234 -5.93 -14.24 -11.20
CA ASN A 234 -4.65 -14.25 -10.51
C ASN A 234 -4.69 -15.10 -9.24
N VAL A 235 -5.69 -14.88 -8.39
CA VAL A 235 -5.88 -15.62 -7.14
C VAL A 235 -6.09 -17.12 -7.42
N VAL A 236 -7.04 -17.46 -8.29
CA VAL A 236 -7.32 -18.86 -8.65
C VAL A 236 -6.08 -19.55 -9.23
N ARG A 237 -5.37 -18.90 -10.15
CA ARG A 237 -4.14 -19.44 -10.75
C ARG A 237 -3.07 -19.74 -9.71
N PHE A 238 -2.88 -18.84 -8.74
CA PHE A 238 -1.89 -19.01 -7.68
C PHE A 238 -2.21 -20.20 -6.79
N PHE A 239 -3.46 -20.28 -6.30
CA PHE A 239 -3.88 -21.35 -5.38
C PHE A 239 -4.06 -22.71 -6.07
N LYS A 240 -4.43 -22.73 -7.35
CA LYS A 240 -4.49 -23.96 -8.15
C LYS A 240 -3.12 -24.65 -8.27
N LYS A 241 -2.05 -23.88 -8.40
CA LYS A 241 -0.66 -24.41 -8.37
C LYS A 241 -0.26 -24.99 -7.01
N ARG A 242 -1.01 -24.67 -5.95
CA ARG A 242 -0.80 -25.15 -4.58
C ARG A 242 -1.84 -26.18 -4.11
N GLY A 243 -2.57 -26.78 -5.05
CA GLY A 243 -3.47 -27.91 -4.77
C GLY A 243 -4.91 -27.54 -4.42
N VAL A 244 -5.29 -26.26 -4.51
CA VAL A 244 -6.71 -25.85 -4.37
C VAL A 244 -7.45 -26.08 -5.68
N ASN A 245 -8.60 -26.76 -5.62
CA ASN A 245 -9.44 -26.98 -6.80
C ASN A 245 -10.56 -25.93 -6.86
N ALA A 246 -10.37 -24.89 -7.66
CA ALA A 246 -11.36 -23.83 -7.89
C ALA A 246 -11.31 -23.36 -9.35
N THR A 247 -12.41 -22.81 -9.84
CA THR A 247 -12.50 -22.15 -11.15
C THR A 247 -12.80 -20.66 -11.00
N ASP A 248 -12.36 -19.87 -11.99
CA ASP A 248 -12.65 -18.44 -12.06
C ASP A 248 -14.16 -18.17 -12.00
N GLU A 249 -14.98 -18.98 -12.66
CA GLU A 249 -16.45 -18.86 -12.66
C GLU A 249 -17.07 -19.08 -11.27
N GLN A 250 -16.61 -20.11 -10.53
CA GLN A 250 -17.07 -20.38 -9.16
C GLN A 250 -16.77 -19.19 -8.25
N VAL A 251 -15.54 -18.69 -8.28
CA VAL A 251 -15.11 -17.56 -7.45
C VAL A 251 -15.85 -16.27 -7.83
N MET A 252 -15.99 -15.98 -9.13
CA MET A 252 -16.76 -14.82 -9.59
C MET A 252 -18.21 -14.87 -9.10
N THR A 253 -18.84 -16.05 -9.14
CA THR A 253 -20.21 -16.26 -8.66
C THR A 253 -20.30 -15.96 -7.16
N THR A 254 -19.39 -16.51 -6.34
CA THR A 254 -19.33 -16.24 -4.90
C THR A 254 -19.20 -14.76 -4.58
N ILE A 255 -18.35 -14.04 -5.32
CA ILE A 255 -18.11 -12.60 -5.09
C ILE A 255 -19.31 -11.74 -5.48
N THR A 256 -20.00 -12.07 -6.58
CA THR A 256 -21.03 -11.18 -7.17
C THR A 256 -22.45 -11.47 -6.70
N GLN A 257 -22.70 -12.63 -6.09
CA GLN A 257 -24.03 -13.03 -5.63
C GLN A 257 -24.25 -12.92 -4.11
N GLY A 258 -23.21 -12.59 -3.35
CA GLY A 258 -23.28 -12.42 -1.90
C GLY A 258 -23.36 -10.97 -1.45
#